data_AF-A0A1B6JG60-F1
#
_entry.id   AF-A0A1B6JG60-F1
#
_cell.length_a   1.000
_cell.length_b   1.000
_cell.length_c   1.000
_cell.angle_alpha   90.00
_cell.angle_beta   90.00
_cell.angle_gamma   90.00
#
_symmetry.space_group_name_H-M   'P 1'
#
loop_
_entity.id
_entity.type
_entity.pdbx_description
1 polymer ?
#
loop_
_entity_poly.entity_id
_entity_poly.type
_entity_poly.pdbx_seq_one_letter_code
_entity_poly.pdbx_strand_id
1 'polypeptide(L)'
;KLGARRIHTVRTRGGNKKYRALRLDQGNFSWGSECCTRKTRIIDVVYNASNNELVRTKTLVKNAIVVIDATPFRQWYESHYALPIGRKKGAKLTEQEEAMLNKKRSKKVERKYKTRQRLG
;
A
#
# COMPACT_ATOMS: atom_id res chain seq x y z
N LYS A 1 2.67 -18.42 -2.40
CA LYS A 1 1.42 -18.23 -3.18
C LYS A 1 0.53 -17.21 -2.48
N LEU A 2 -0.42 -16.61 -3.20
CA LEU A 2 -1.42 -15.72 -2.59
C LEU A 2 -2.40 -16.51 -1.72
N GLY A 3 -2.73 -15.98 -0.55
CA GLY A 3 -3.70 -16.56 0.38
C GLY A 3 -3.33 -16.32 1.85
N ALA A 4 -4.18 -16.81 2.76
CA ALA A 4 -4.04 -16.60 4.19
C ALA A 4 -2.63 -16.94 4.69
N ARG A 5 -2.05 -16.02 5.48
CA ARG A 5 -0.66 -16.05 5.96
C ARG A 5 -0.30 -17.41 6.56
N ARG A 6 0.67 -18.10 5.93
CA ARG A 6 1.28 -19.33 6.44
C ARG A 6 2.80 -19.27 6.24
N ILE A 7 3.52 -19.26 7.35
CA ILE A 7 4.98 -19.16 7.39
C ILE A 7 5.53 -20.28 8.28
N HIS A 8 6.48 -21.05 7.76
CA HIS A 8 7.18 -22.08 8.54
C HIS A 8 8.56 -21.56 8.96
N THR A 9 8.91 -21.75 10.22
CA THR A 9 10.25 -21.45 10.74
C THR A 9 11.15 -22.66 10.53
N VAL A 10 12.36 -22.43 10.03
CA VAL A 10 13.35 -23.47 9.76
C VAL A 10 14.62 -23.14 10.54
N ARG A 11 15.09 -24.08 11.37
CA ARG A 11 16.39 -23.99 12.04
C ARG A 11 17.50 -24.18 11.00
N THR A 12 18.56 -23.39 11.13
CA THR A 12 19.71 -23.41 10.22
C THR A 12 21.02 -23.53 11.00
N ARG A 13 22.14 -23.71 10.29
CA ARG A 13 23.48 -23.83 10.87
C ARG A 13 23.78 -22.66 11.83
N GLY A 14 24.43 -22.95 12.94
CA GLY A 14 24.76 -21.97 13.97
C GLY A 14 23.58 -21.54 14.85
N GLY A 15 22.48 -22.31 14.85
CA GLY A 15 21.32 -22.02 15.70
C GLY A 15 20.39 -20.92 15.18
N ASN A 16 20.68 -20.34 14.02
CA ASN A 16 19.88 -19.30 13.38
C ASN A 16 18.52 -19.83 12.86
N LYS A 17 17.56 -18.92 12.66
CA LYS A 17 16.23 -19.22 12.10
C LYS A 17 16.03 -18.54 10.76
N LYS A 18 15.41 -19.23 9.81
CA LYS A 18 14.88 -18.66 8.55
C LYS A 18 13.37 -18.87 8.48
N TYR A 19 12.68 -17.97 7.79
CA TYR A 19 11.23 -18.01 7.65
C TYR A 19 10.85 -18.29 6.20
N ARG A 20 10.10 -19.38 5.98
CA ARG A 20 9.62 -19.81 4.67
C ARG A 20 8.15 -19.47 4.53
N ALA A 21 7.87 -18.40 3.80
CA ALA A 21 6.52 -18.02 3.44
C ALA A 21 5.97 -19.00 2.38
N LEU A 22 4.93 -19.75 2.75
CA LEU A 22 4.21 -20.64 1.84
C LEU A 22 3.01 -19.90 1.22
N ARG A 23 2.29 -19.16 2.07
CA ARG A 23 1.18 -18.29 1.68
C ARG A 23 1.31 -16.92 2.32
N LEU A 24 1.12 -15.88 1.53
CA LEU A 24 1.08 -14.48 1.96
C LEU A 24 0.09 -13.73 1.09
N ASP A 25 -0.67 -12.84 1.71
CA ASP A 25 -1.64 -11.95 1.09
C ASP A 25 -1.39 -10.48 1.45
N GLN A 26 -0.50 -10.19 2.40
CA GLN A 26 -0.16 -8.84 2.83
C GLN A 26 1.36 -8.62 2.78
N GLY A 27 1.77 -7.39 2.48
CA GLY A 27 3.16 -6.94 2.48
C GLY A 27 3.29 -5.51 3.00
N ASN A 28 4.53 -5.08 3.25
CA ASN A 28 4.83 -3.69 3.59
C ASN A 28 5.48 -3.02 2.37
N PHE A 29 4.77 -2.10 1.74
CA PHE A 29 5.17 -1.46 0.49
C PHE A 29 5.45 0.03 0.71
N SER A 30 6.38 0.57 -0.07
CA SER A 30 6.79 1.98 0.04
C SER A 30 6.46 2.75 -1.24
N TRP A 31 5.87 3.92 -1.06
CA TRP A 31 5.68 4.94 -2.07
C TRP A 31 6.84 5.94 -1.96
N GLY A 32 7.85 5.76 -2.82
CA GLY A 32 9.15 6.43 -2.70
C GLY A 32 9.11 7.95 -2.89
N SER A 33 8.29 8.48 -3.80
CA SER A 33 8.20 9.93 -4.05
C SER A 33 7.65 10.71 -2.86
N GLU A 34 6.81 10.06 -2.06
CA GLU A 34 6.14 10.65 -0.89
C GLU A 34 6.76 10.18 0.44
N CYS A 35 7.82 9.36 0.39
CA CYS A 35 8.43 8.73 1.56
C CYS A 35 7.41 8.03 2.49
N CYS A 36 6.36 7.44 1.92
CA CYS A 36 5.27 6.83 2.68
C CYS A 36 5.31 5.31 2.58
N THR A 37 5.40 4.62 3.71
CA THR A 37 5.35 3.15 3.76
C THR A 37 4.06 2.69 4.42
N ARG A 38 3.37 1.72 3.80
CA ARG A 38 2.12 1.16 4.32
C ARG A 38 2.06 -0.35 4.14
N LYS A 39 1.45 -1.00 5.13
CA LYS A 39 1.04 -2.40 5.03
C LYS A 39 -0.20 -2.48 4.17
N THR A 40 -0.13 -3.19 3.05
CA THR A 40 -1.24 -3.33 2.10
C THR A 40 -1.41 -4.79 1.67
N ARG A 41 -2.61 -5.11 1.16
CA ARG A 41 -2.92 -6.43 0.62
C ARG A 41 -2.37 -6.55 -0.80
N ILE A 42 -1.77 -7.69 -1.11
CA ILE A 42 -1.36 -8.08 -2.45
C ILE A 42 -2.59 -8.68 -3.14
N ILE A 43 -2.98 -8.10 -4.27
CA ILE A 43 -4.15 -8.52 -5.03
C ILE A 43 -3.73 -9.57 -6.05
N ASP A 44 -2.70 -9.27 -6.84
CA ASP A 44 -2.31 -10.14 -7.95
C ASP A 44 -0.81 -10.06 -8.29
N VAL A 45 -0.30 -11.11 -8.95
CA VAL A 45 1.02 -11.12 -9.61
C VAL A 45 0.80 -10.97 -11.11
N VAL A 46 1.37 -9.91 -11.71
CA VAL A 46 1.10 -9.52 -13.10
C VAL A 46 2.28 -9.80 -14.02
N TYR A 47 3.50 -9.68 -13.51
CA TYR A 47 4.68 -9.93 -14.32
C TYR A 47 5.83 -10.47 -13.48
N ASN A 48 6.66 -11.30 -14.11
CA ASN A 48 7.90 -11.80 -13.54
C ASN A 48 8.95 -11.93 -14.64
N ALA A 49 10.13 -11.34 -14.44
CA ALA A 49 11.16 -11.25 -15.47
C ALA A 49 11.79 -12.60 -15.85
N SER A 50 11.83 -13.57 -14.92
CA SER A 50 12.56 -14.82 -15.14
C SER A 50 11.72 -15.96 -15.72
N ASN A 51 10.43 -16.01 -15.40
CA ASN A 51 9.57 -17.13 -15.80
C ASN A 51 8.07 -16.74 -15.73
N ASN A 52 7.35 -16.91 -16.85
CA ASN A 52 5.93 -16.62 -16.98
C ASN A 52 5.02 -17.59 -16.22
N GLU A 53 5.45 -18.83 -15.97
CA GLU A 53 4.67 -19.79 -15.17
C GLU A 53 4.47 -19.32 -13.72
N LEU A 54 5.39 -18.51 -13.22
CA LEU A 54 5.27 -17.93 -11.88
C LEU A 54 4.17 -16.86 -11.82
N VAL A 55 3.87 -16.20 -12.94
CA VAL A 55 2.71 -15.30 -13.08
C VAL A 55 1.43 -16.13 -13.12
N ARG A 56 1.36 -17.18 -13.94
CA ARG A 56 0.17 -18.05 -14.05
C ARG A 56 -0.21 -18.67 -12.71
N THR A 57 0.78 -19.10 -11.93
CA THR A 57 0.57 -19.76 -10.63
C THR A 57 0.49 -18.80 -9.44
N LYS A 58 0.59 -17.48 -9.66
CA LYS A 58 0.58 -16.45 -8.61
C LYS A 58 1.62 -16.70 -7.52
N THR A 59 2.84 -17.02 -7.97
CA THR A 59 3.98 -17.29 -7.09
C THR A 59 4.74 -16.01 -6.81
N LEU A 60 4.94 -15.71 -5.51
CA LEU A 60 5.67 -14.52 -5.06
C LEU A 60 7.17 -14.83 -5.00
N VAL A 61 7.95 -14.08 -5.78
CA VAL A 61 9.42 -14.11 -5.78
C VAL A 61 9.96 -12.68 -5.71
N LYS A 62 11.25 -12.53 -5.41
CA LYS A 62 11.91 -11.22 -5.40
C LYS A 62 11.79 -10.60 -6.81
N ASN A 63 11.48 -9.31 -6.85
CA ASN A 63 11.37 -8.52 -8.09
C ASN A 63 10.17 -8.89 -9.00
N ALA A 64 9.22 -9.70 -8.53
CA ALA A 64 7.94 -9.85 -9.24
C ALA A 64 7.15 -8.53 -9.19
N ILE A 65 6.51 -8.16 -10.30
CA ILE A 65 5.61 -7.02 -10.36
C ILE A 65 4.23 -7.48 -9.91
N VAL A 66 3.75 -6.85 -8.84
CA VAL A 66 2.49 -7.20 -8.18
C VAL A 66 1.56 -6.00 -8.12
N VAL A 67 0.26 -6.26 -8.16
CA VAL A 67 -0.78 -5.25 -7.91
C VAL A 67 -1.15 -5.30 -6.44
N ILE A 68 -1.16 -4.14 -5.79
CA ILE A 68 -1.47 -3.97 -4.37
C ILE A 68 -2.72 -3.10 -4.19
N ASP A 69 -3.37 -3.23 -3.05
CA ASP A 69 -4.44 -2.32 -2.65
C ASP A 69 -3.88 -0.91 -2.39
N ALA A 70 -4.47 0.08 -3.05
CA ALA A 70 -4.10 1.49 -2.95
C ALA A 70 -4.74 2.21 -1.75
N THR A 71 -5.75 1.62 -1.11
CA THR A 71 -6.56 2.29 -0.07
C THR A 71 -5.73 2.88 1.08
N PRO A 72 -4.73 2.17 1.64
CA PRO A 72 -3.91 2.74 2.72
C PRO A 72 -3.06 3.95 2.31
N PHE A 73 -2.64 4.02 1.04
CA PHE A 73 -1.92 5.17 0.50
C PHE A 73 -2.86 6.32 0.17
N ARG A 74 -4.05 6.03 -0.39
CA ARG A 74 -5.10 7.04 -0.63
C ARG A 74 -5.51 7.74 0.67
N GLN A 75 -5.79 6.97 1.72
CA GLN A 75 -6.16 7.52 3.03
C GLN A 75 -5.04 8.42 3.60
N TRP A 76 -3.78 8.01 3.42
CA TRP A 76 -2.64 8.83 3.84
C TRP A 76 -2.55 10.12 3.02
N TYR A 77 -2.71 10.06 1.69
CA TYR A 77 -2.65 11.23 0.83
C TYR A 77 -3.76 12.23 1.17
N GLU A 78 -5.00 11.76 1.30
CA GLU A 78 -6.15 12.58 1.72
C GLU A 78 -5.92 13.21 3.10
N SER A 79 -5.28 12.49 4.03
CA SER A 79 -4.94 13.03 5.35
C SER A 79 -3.78 14.03 5.31
N HIS A 80 -2.78 13.82 4.44
CA HIS A 80 -1.55 14.60 4.39
C HIS A 80 -1.72 15.91 3.62
N TYR A 81 -2.46 15.85 2.51
CA TYR A 81 -2.69 16.97 1.60
C TYR A 81 -4.10 17.57 1.72
N ALA A 82 -5.05 16.89 2.37
CA ALA A 82 -6.45 17.32 2.43
C ALA A 82 -7.05 17.53 1.01
N LEU A 83 -6.65 16.69 0.06
CA LEU A 83 -7.16 16.67 -1.31
C LEU A 83 -7.72 15.27 -1.63
N PRO A 84 -8.88 15.18 -2.30
CA PRO A 84 -9.43 13.90 -2.72
C PRO A 84 -8.65 13.34 -3.92
N ILE A 85 -8.33 12.04 -3.92
CA ILE A 85 -7.64 11.36 -5.03
C ILE A 85 -8.28 10.02 -5.35
N GLY A 86 -8.26 9.62 -6.63
CA GLY A 86 -8.69 8.29 -7.06
C GLY A 86 -10.19 8.03 -6.96
N ARG A 87 -11.01 9.09 -6.96
CA ARG A 87 -12.48 8.99 -6.90
C ARG A 87 -13.10 9.19 -8.28
N LYS A 88 -14.14 8.42 -8.59
CA LYS A 88 -14.93 8.59 -9.81
C LYS A 88 -15.66 9.94 -9.76
N LYS A 89 -15.61 10.71 -10.85
CA LYS A 89 -16.31 12.00 -10.96
C LYS A 89 -17.81 11.78 -10.72
N GLY A 90 -18.39 12.54 -9.78
CA GLY A 90 -19.81 12.45 -9.41
C GLY A 90 -20.17 11.40 -8.35
N ALA A 91 -19.21 10.62 -7.84
CA ALA A 91 -19.46 9.75 -6.70
C ALA A 91 -19.52 10.57 -5.40
N LYS A 92 -20.57 10.37 -4.59
CA LYS A 92 -20.69 10.98 -3.26
C LYS A 92 -19.61 10.41 -2.34
N LEU A 93 -18.98 11.27 -1.55
CA LEU A 93 -18.08 10.84 -0.48
C LEU A 93 -18.91 10.25 0.67
N THR A 94 -18.29 9.34 1.41
CA THR A 94 -18.87 8.92 2.70
C THR A 94 -18.72 10.05 3.71
N GLU A 95 -19.63 10.13 4.68
CA GLU A 95 -19.62 11.17 5.73
C GLU A 95 -18.26 11.26 6.46
N GLN A 96 -17.63 10.11 6.70
CA GLN A 96 -16.31 10.02 7.34
C GLN A 96 -15.21 10.68 6.50
N GLU A 97 -15.25 10.50 5.19
CA GLU A 97 -14.25 11.06 4.28
C GLU A 97 -14.48 12.57 4.08
N GLU A 98 -15.73 13.02 3.96
CA GLU A 98 -16.04 14.46 3.93
C GLU A 98 -15.62 15.16 5.22
N ALA A 99 -15.86 14.54 6.37
CA ALA A 99 -15.46 15.08 7.66
C ALA A 99 -13.94 15.23 7.79
N MET A 100 -13.15 14.29 7.24
CA MET A 100 -11.68 14.41 7.20
C MET A 100 -11.21 15.55 6.28
N LEU A 101 -11.78 15.63 5.08
CA LEU A 101 -11.39 16.61 4.06
C LEU A 101 -11.76 18.03 4.50
N ASN A 102 -13.02 18.22 4.90
CA ASN A 102 -13.61 19.53 5.23
C ASN A 102 -13.48 19.91 6.72
N LYS A 103 -12.56 19.26 7.45
CA LYS A 103 -12.30 19.60 8.84
C LYS A 103 -11.94 21.09 8.99
N LYS A 104 -12.67 21.80 9.85
CA LYS A 104 -12.32 23.17 10.26
C LYS A 104 -10.93 23.17 10.87
N ARG A 105 -10.04 24.01 10.33
CA ARG A 105 -8.64 24.11 10.74
C ARG A 105 -8.37 25.57 11.14
N SER A 106 -7.38 25.78 12.02
CA SER A 106 -6.94 27.14 12.34
C SER A 106 -6.19 27.75 11.16
N LYS A 107 -6.15 29.08 11.06
CA LYS A 107 -5.49 29.81 9.95
C LYS A 107 -4.03 29.38 9.72
N LYS A 108 -3.28 29.08 10.78
CA LYS A 108 -1.88 28.61 10.71
C LYS A 108 -1.79 27.20 10.09
N VAL A 109 -2.73 26.32 10.43
CA VAL A 109 -2.81 24.96 9.89
C VAL A 109 -3.27 24.99 8.43
N GLU A 110 -4.26 25.80 8.07
CA GLU A 110 -4.68 25.98 6.67
C GLU A 110 -3.54 26.46 5.78
N ARG A 111 -2.76 27.45 6.24
CA ARG A 111 -1.55 27.91 5.52
C ARG A 111 -0.57 26.77 5.27
N LYS A 112 -0.34 25.91 6.26
CA LYS A 112 0.53 24.73 6.14
C LYS A 112 0.04 23.75 5.06
N TYR A 113 -1.27 23.46 5.02
CA TYR A 113 -1.84 22.59 3.99
C TYR A 113 -1.75 23.21 2.60
N LYS A 114 -2.06 24.50 2.46
CA LYS A 114 -1.90 25.22 1.17
C LYS A 114 -0.47 25.15 0.65
N THR A 115 0.53 25.27 1.53
CA THR A 115 1.94 25.11 1.13
C THR A 115 2.24 23.70 0.62
N ARG A 116 1.69 22.66 1.26
CA ARG A 116 1.87 21.26 0.82
C ARG A 116 1.18 20.98 -0.51
N GLN A 117 -0.05 21.45 -0.69
CA GLN A 117 -0.84 21.30 -1.91
C GLN A 117 -0.24 21.98 -3.14
N ARG A 118 0.75 22.86 -2.97
CA ARG A 118 1.46 23.47 -4.10
C ARG A 118 2.45 22.51 -4.76
N LEU A 119 2.96 21.53 -4.01
CA LEU A 119 4.04 20.64 -4.44
C LEU A 119 3.58 19.23 -4.79
N GLY A 120 2.36 18.84 -4.38
CA GLY A 120 1.78 17.51 -4.61
C GLY A 120 0.42 17.58 -5.26
#